data_AF-A0A411HJI3-F1
#
_entry.id   AF-A0A411HJI3-F1
#
_cell.length_a   1.000
_cell.length_b   1.000
_cell.length_c   1.000
_cell.angle_alpha   90.00
_cell.angle_beta   90.00
_cell.angle_gamma   90.00
#
_symmetry.space_group_name_H-M   'P 1'
#
loop_
_entity.id
_entity.type
_entity.pdbx_description
1 polymer ?
#
loop_
_entity_poly.entity_id
_entity_poly.type
_entity_poly.pdbx_seq_one_letter_code
_entity_poly.pdbx_strand_id
1 'polypeptide(L)'
;MPSMCCHPQAPHKKLRVPDWFASSLMMERALDAIIRRVKKLDRKHDVPYLAGYSNDGQTIYIDRHLPKTFTYNGREIEVARYLILHEEVEKTLIDQLGLHYLHAHQIATRAEEAAIRAEKISWREYDRFMQKYVKGIGDERLTKVPADLDLKPYRDYHDYDLMRGMLKAIDKGQFPNAESDTKMRDEMTRYTKAFKEQDRMTKNLAGATPLVTKVAAAVGRNKKILVAT
;
A
#
# COMPACT_ATOMS: atom_id res chain seq x y z
N MET A 1 -1.24 9.62 -45.39
CA MET A 1 -1.65 9.80 -43.98
C MET A 1 -0.54 9.23 -43.11
N PRO A 2 0.09 9.96 -42.16
CA PRO A 2 1.22 9.40 -41.44
C PRO A 2 0.74 8.38 -40.40
N SER A 3 0.99 7.11 -40.71
CA SER A 3 0.57 5.87 -40.04
C SER A 3 1.35 5.54 -38.76
N MET A 4 1.64 6.53 -37.90
CA MET A 4 2.54 6.36 -36.74
C MET A 4 1.89 6.66 -35.38
N CYS A 5 0.58 6.85 -35.33
CA CYS A 5 -0.15 7.13 -34.09
C CYS A 5 -0.95 5.89 -33.67
N CYS A 6 -0.61 5.29 -32.53
CA CYS A 6 -1.25 4.07 -32.03
C CYS A 6 -2.68 4.29 -31.50
N HIS A 7 -3.09 5.54 -31.24
CA HIS A 7 -4.44 5.85 -30.79
C HIS A 7 -4.99 7.10 -31.51
N PRO A 8 -6.24 7.06 -32.04
CA PRO A 8 -6.87 8.20 -32.70
C PRO A 8 -7.08 9.40 -31.78
N GLN A 9 -7.30 9.15 -30.49
CA GLN A 9 -7.67 10.17 -29.49
C GLN A 9 -6.50 10.67 -28.63
N ALA A 10 -5.31 10.06 -28.75
CA ALA A 10 -4.12 10.44 -28.00
C ALA A 10 -2.85 10.22 -28.85
N PRO A 11 -2.64 11.05 -29.90
CA PRO A 11 -1.49 10.91 -30.77
C PRO A 11 -0.21 11.05 -29.93
N HIS A 12 0.63 10.02 -30.01
CA HIS A 12 1.99 10.04 -29.54
C HIS A 12 2.83 9.24 -30.52
N LYS A 13 4.09 9.66 -30.72
CA LYS A 13 5.03 8.92 -31.54
C LYS A 13 5.47 7.69 -30.74
N LYS A 14 5.21 6.48 -31.25
CA LYS A 14 5.68 5.24 -30.60
C LYS A 14 7.20 5.29 -30.48
N LEU A 15 7.70 5.46 -29.27
CA LEU A 15 9.11 5.24 -28.97
C LEU A 15 9.33 3.73 -29.16
N ARG A 16 10.30 3.33 -29.99
CA ARG A 16 10.60 1.92 -30.29
C ARG A 16 11.31 1.22 -29.11
N VAL A 17 10.77 1.42 -27.91
CA VAL A 17 11.10 0.66 -26.71
C VAL A 17 10.21 -0.59 -26.66
N PRO A 18 10.64 -1.67 -25.97
CA PRO A 18 9.79 -2.85 -25.81
C PRO A 18 8.43 -2.48 -25.21
N ASP A 19 7.36 -3.17 -25.62
CA ASP A 19 5.96 -2.81 -25.28
C ASP A 19 5.65 -2.81 -23.76
N TRP A 20 6.57 -3.33 -22.92
CA TRP A 20 6.49 -3.27 -21.45
C TRP A 20 7.10 -2.01 -20.81
N PHE A 21 7.67 -1.10 -21.60
CA PHE A 21 8.28 0.13 -21.09
C PHE A 21 7.28 1.30 -21.14
N ALA A 22 6.79 1.73 -19.97
CA ALA A 22 6.02 2.97 -19.87
C ALA A 22 6.95 4.16 -20.10
N SER A 23 6.72 4.93 -21.17
CA SER A 23 7.48 6.16 -21.40
C SER A 23 7.13 7.23 -20.36
N SER A 24 8.04 8.15 -20.05
CA SER A 24 7.77 9.24 -19.11
C SER A 24 6.51 10.03 -19.48
N LEU A 25 6.34 10.32 -20.78
CA LEU A 25 5.17 11.03 -21.29
C LEU A 25 3.85 10.26 -21.06
N MET A 26 3.88 8.93 -21.16
CA MET A 26 2.70 8.10 -20.88
C MET A 26 2.35 8.15 -19.39
N MET A 27 3.36 8.07 -18.52
CA MET A 27 3.15 8.16 -17.07
C MET A 27 2.63 9.53 -16.66
N GLU A 28 3.18 10.62 -17.19
CA GLU A 28 2.68 11.98 -16.95
C GLU A 28 1.21 12.13 -17.38
N ARG A 29 0.86 11.66 -18.58
CA ARG A 29 -0.54 11.69 -19.06
C ARG A 29 -1.49 10.85 -18.21
N ALA A 30 -1.04 9.68 -17.77
CA ALA A 30 -1.84 8.81 -16.90
C ALA A 30 -2.06 9.47 -15.52
N LEU A 31 -1.00 10.06 -14.96
CA LEU A 31 -1.04 10.79 -13.70
C LEU A 31 -2.01 11.97 -13.78
N ASP A 32 -1.94 12.78 -14.84
CA ASP A 32 -2.87 13.88 -15.07
C ASP A 32 -4.33 13.41 -15.16
N ALA A 33 -4.58 12.29 -15.83
CA ALA A 33 -5.92 11.72 -15.94
C ALA A 33 -6.45 11.23 -14.59
N ILE A 34 -5.60 10.62 -13.77
CA ILE A 34 -5.95 10.14 -12.43
C ILE A 34 -6.23 11.32 -11.50
N ILE A 35 -5.36 12.34 -11.48
CA ILE A 35 -5.55 13.55 -10.66
C ILE A 35 -6.88 14.24 -11.00
N ARG A 36 -7.28 14.27 -12.28
CA ARG A 36 -8.58 14.84 -12.69
C ARG A 36 -9.78 14.03 -12.23
N ARG A 37 -9.62 12.72 -11.99
CA ARG A 37 -10.70 11.84 -11.50
C ARG A 37 -10.93 12.02 -10.00
N VAL A 38 -9.87 12.30 -9.23
CA VAL A 38 -9.97 12.53 -7.79
C VAL A 38 -10.84 13.75 -7.52
N LYS A 39 -11.96 13.55 -6.81
CA LYS A 39 -12.91 14.63 -6.53
C LYS A 39 -12.48 15.49 -5.36
N LYS A 40 -11.87 14.88 -4.34
CA LYS A 40 -11.49 15.56 -3.11
C LYS A 40 -10.14 15.05 -2.61
N LEU A 41 -9.27 16.00 -2.26
CA LEU A 41 -8.01 15.77 -1.59
C LEU A 41 -8.05 16.41 -0.19
N ASP A 42 -7.82 15.61 0.84
CA ASP A 42 -7.80 16.08 2.22
C ASP A 42 -6.42 15.87 2.85
N ARG A 43 -5.86 16.95 3.41
CA ARG A 43 -4.55 16.99 4.10
C ARG A 43 -4.64 17.45 5.55
N LYS A 44 -5.83 17.37 6.15
CA LYS A 44 -6.15 17.94 7.47
C LYS A 44 -6.32 16.87 8.55
N HIS A 45 -6.18 15.60 8.20
CA HIS A 45 -6.41 14.45 9.06
C HIS A 45 -5.12 13.67 9.28
N ASP A 46 -5.09 12.93 10.38
CA ASP A 46 -4.08 11.91 10.65
C ASP A 46 -4.42 10.69 9.81
N VAL A 47 -3.48 10.28 8.99
CA VAL A 47 -3.62 9.10 8.13
C VAL A 47 -2.45 8.19 8.43
N PRO A 48 -2.69 7.07 9.14
CA PRO A 48 -1.64 6.10 9.34
C PRO A 48 -1.10 5.63 7.98
N TYR A 49 0.20 5.34 7.90
CA TYR A 49 0.89 4.97 6.65
C TYR A 49 0.89 6.05 5.54
N LEU A 50 0.81 7.34 5.90
CA LEU A 50 0.95 8.52 5.03
C LEU A 50 -0.25 8.87 4.16
N ALA A 51 -0.93 7.88 3.61
CA ALA A 51 -2.06 8.10 2.71
C ALA A 51 -3.07 6.95 2.78
N GLY A 52 -4.27 7.24 2.28
CA GLY A 52 -5.35 6.27 2.13
C GLY A 52 -6.52 6.89 1.39
N TYR A 53 -7.54 6.08 1.10
CA TYR A 53 -8.77 6.52 0.43
C TYR A 53 -10.02 6.31 1.29
N SER A 54 -11.08 7.05 0.98
CA SER A 54 -12.41 6.79 1.52
C SER A 54 -12.96 5.46 1.01
N ASN A 55 -13.93 4.88 1.73
CA ASN A 55 -14.58 3.62 1.33
C ASN A 55 -15.13 3.61 -0.12
N ASP A 56 -15.57 4.78 -0.61
CA ASP A 56 -16.09 4.97 -1.97
C ASP A 56 -15.01 5.35 -3.01
N GLY A 57 -13.75 5.51 -2.59
CA GLY A 57 -12.62 5.89 -3.43
C GLY A 57 -12.64 7.33 -3.96
N GLN A 58 -13.60 8.18 -3.54
CA GLN A 58 -13.75 9.53 -4.09
C GLN A 58 -12.87 10.58 -3.39
N THR A 59 -12.50 10.31 -2.14
CA THR A 59 -11.64 11.18 -1.33
C THR A 59 -10.30 10.49 -1.08
N ILE A 60 -9.22 11.15 -1.46
CA ILE A 60 -7.86 10.75 -1.08
C ILE A 60 -7.45 11.55 0.15
N TYR A 61 -7.00 10.84 1.17
CA TYR A 61 -6.46 11.37 2.41
C TYR A 61 -4.94 11.28 2.36
N ILE A 62 -4.26 12.39 2.62
CA ILE A 62 -2.82 12.43 2.86
C ILE A 62 -2.60 12.97 4.26
N ASP A 63 -1.70 12.37 5.00
CA ASP A 63 -1.39 12.77 6.36
C ASP A 63 -0.99 14.25 6.44
N ARG A 64 -1.51 14.95 7.46
CA ARG A 64 -1.28 16.39 7.65
C ARG A 64 0.16 16.76 8.00
N HIS A 65 0.94 15.82 8.55
CA HIS A 65 2.34 16.02 8.94
C HIS A 65 3.30 15.78 7.77
N LEU A 66 2.84 15.16 6.69
CA LEU A 66 3.63 15.01 5.47
C LEU A 66 3.79 16.37 4.77
N PRO A 67 5.03 16.80 4.41
CA PRO A 67 5.25 18.00 3.62
C PRO A 67 4.58 17.92 2.24
N LYS A 68 4.28 19.08 1.66
CA LYS A 68 3.72 19.15 0.30
C LYS A 68 4.76 18.84 -0.76
N THR A 69 5.99 19.29 -0.52
CA THR A 69 7.11 19.18 -1.45
C THR A 69 8.28 18.46 -0.79
N PHE A 70 9.08 17.79 -1.61
CA PHE A 70 10.41 17.36 -1.23
C PHE A 70 11.43 17.96 -2.20
N THR A 71 12.62 18.26 -1.68
CA THR A 71 13.70 18.86 -2.49
C THR A 71 14.63 17.76 -2.99
N TYR A 72 14.88 17.75 -4.30
CA TYR A 72 15.82 16.82 -4.94
C TYR A 72 16.55 17.50 -6.08
N ASN A 73 17.88 17.46 -6.04
CA ASN A 73 18.75 18.11 -7.03
C ASN A 73 18.37 19.59 -7.30
N GLY A 74 18.05 20.34 -6.24
CA GLY A 74 17.67 21.75 -6.33
C GLY A 74 16.26 22.01 -6.88
N ARG A 75 15.46 20.97 -7.13
CA ARG A 75 14.05 21.07 -7.57
C ARG A 75 13.13 20.78 -6.40
N GLU A 76 12.06 21.55 -6.28
CA GLU A 76 10.92 21.20 -5.42
C GLU A 76 9.95 20.32 -6.21
N ILE A 77 9.58 19.20 -5.60
CA ILE A 77 8.79 18.16 -6.24
C ILE A 77 7.58 17.90 -5.36
N GLU A 78 6.38 18.06 -5.92
CA GLU A 78 5.15 17.80 -5.20
C GLU A 78 4.98 16.30 -4.94
N VAL A 79 4.74 15.93 -3.69
CA VAL A 79 4.62 14.53 -3.24
C VAL A 79 3.22 13.97 -3.50
N ALA A 80 2.20 14.83 -3.42
CA ALA A 80 0.79 14.43 -3.42
C ALA A 80 0.39 13.61 -4.64
N ARG A 81 0.89 13.96 -5.82
CA ARG A 81 0.59 13.27 -7.08
C ARG A 81 0.96 11.79 -7.08
N TYR A 82 2.08 11.41 -6.45
CA TYR A 82 2.53 10.03 -6.41
C TYR A 82 1.67 9.18 -5.48
N LEU A 83 1.32 9.75 -4.32
CA LEU A 83 0.38 9.13 -3.39
C LEU A 83 -1.00 8.98 -4.03
N ILE A 84 -1.51 10.01 -4.71
CA ILE A 84 -2.78 9.93 -5.44
C ILE A 84 -2.78 8.80 -6.47
N LEU A 85 -1.69 8.63 -7.22
CA LEU A 85 -1.53 7.52 -8.16
C LEU A 85 -1.57 6.17 -7.44
N HIS A 86 -0.83 6.04 -6.33
CA HIS A 86 -0.78 4.81 -5.54
C HIS A 86 -2.18 4.43 -5.06
N GLU A 87 -2.86 5.34 -4.36
CA GLU A 87 -4.18 5.09 -3.80
C GLU A 87 -5.21 4.72 -4.87
N GLU A 88 -5.22 5.42 -6.01
CA GLU A 88 -6.23 5.17 -7.04
C GLU A 88 -5.97 3.88 -7.83
N VAL A 89 -4.71 3.54 -8.10
CA VAL A 89 -4.38 2.24 -8.71
C VAL A 89 -4.79 1.11 -7.77
N GLU A 90 -4.46 1.22 -6.49
CA GLU A 90 -4.81 0.21 -5.48
C GLU A 90 -6.32 0.02 -5.39
N LYS A 91 -7.07 1.11 -5.19
CA LYS A 91 -8.53 1.09 -5.07
C LYS A 91 -9.20 0.56 -6.33
N THR A 92 -8.76 0.99 -7.51
CA THR A 92 -9.32 0.51 -8.78
C THR A 92 -9.09 -0.99 -8.98
N LEU A 93 -7.92 -1.54 -8.63
CA LEU A 93 -7.65 -2.97 -8.73
C LEU A 93 -8.52 -3.79 -7.76
N ILE A 94 -8.78 -3.27 -6.57
CA ILE A 94 -9.66 -3.93 -5.60
C ILE A 94 -11.12 -3.88 -6.08
N ASP A 95 -11.62 -2.69 -6.40
CA ASP A 95 -13.05 -2.49 -6.68
C ASP A 95 -13.48 -3.07 -8.04
N GLN A 96 -12.66 -2.94 -9.07
CA GLN A 96 -13.04 -3.35 -10.43
C GLN A 96 -12.65 -4.79 -10.75
N LEU A 97 -11.57 -5.29 -10.15
CA LEU A 97 -11.01 -6.60 -10.46
C LEU A 97 -11.07 -7.59 -9.27
N GLY A 98 -11.50 -7.14 -8.09
CA GLY A 98 -11.60 -7.98 -6.91
C GLY A 98 -10.25 -8.46 -6.38
N LEU A 99 -9.16 -7.76 -6.68
CA LEU A 99 -7.83 -8.19 -6.24
C LEU A 99 -7.73 -8.16 -4.72
N HIS A 100 -6.94 -9.10 -4.19
CA HIS A 100 -6.52 -9.03 -2.79
C HIS A 100 -5.70 -7.76 -2.56
N TYR A 101 -5.93 -7.10 -1.43
CA TYR A 101 -5.31 -5.83 -1.08
C TYR A 101 -3.79 -5.88 -1.23
N LEU A 102 -3.14 -6.91 -0.65
CA LEU A 102 -1.68 -7.05 -0.72
C LEU A 102 -1.13 -7.07 -2.16
N HIS A 103 -1.86 -7.67 -3.10
CA HIS A 103 -1.46 -7.67 -4.51
C HIS A 103 -1.70 -6.32 -5.17
N ALA A 104 -2.86 -5.71 -4.91
CA ALA A 104 -3.18 -4.37 -5.40
C ALA A 104 -2.14 -3.35 -4.92
N HIS A 105 -1.77 -3.41 -3.64
CA HIS A 105 -0.75 -2.57 -3.01
C HIS A 105 0.61 -2.70 -3.68
N GLN A 106 1.08 -3.95 -3.91
CA GLN A 106 2.35 -4.18 -4.60
C GLN A 106 2.36 -3.62 -6.02
N ILE A 107 1.24 -3.72 -6.76
CA ILE A 107 1.13 -3.15 -8.10
C ILE A 107 1.12 -1.62 -8.04
N ALA A 108 0.39 -1.04 -7.09
CA ALA A 108 0.34 0.40 -6.86
C ALA A 108 1.73 0.97 -6.53
N THR A 109 2.50 0.32 -5.65
CA THR A 109 3.88 0.73 -5.33
C THR A 109 4.78 0.70 -6.57
N ARG A 110 4.60 -0.28 -7.47
CA ARG A 110 5.36 -0.32 -8.74
C ARG A 110 4.92 0.75 -9.73
N ALA A 111 3.64 1.12 -9.74
CA ALA A 111 3.15 2.25 -10.53
C ALA A 111 3.72 3.57 -10.01
N GLU A 112 3.77 3.74 -8.69
CA GLU A 112 4.39 4.90 -8.04
C GLU A 112 5.90 4.99 -8.37
N GLU A 113 6.63 3.89 -8.21
CA GLU A 113 8.05 3.82 -8.57
C GLU A 113 8.29 4.20 -10.04
N ALA A 114 7.42 3.72 -10.95
CA ALA A 114 7.49 4.07 -12.36
C ALA A 114 7.25 5.58 -12.59
N ALA A 115 6.31 6.21 -11.88
CA ALA A 115 6.05 7.64 -11.98
C ALA A 115 7.22 8.48 -11.43
N ILE A 116 7.81 8.08 -10.30
CA ILE A 116 8.99 8.72 -9.72
C ILE A 116 10.18 8.66 -10.70
N ARG A 117 10.41 7.47 -11.29
CA ARG A 117 11.47 7.29 -12.30
C ARG A 117 11.21 8.09 -13.57
N ALA A 118 9.95 8.22 -14.00
CA ALA A 118 9.57 9.02 -15.16
C ALA A 118 10.00 10.49 -15.02
N GLU A 119 9.97 11.03 -13.80
CA GLU A 119 10.44 12.39 -13.47
C GLU A 119 11.95 12.50 -13.22
N LYS A 120 12.69 11.41 -13.47
CA LYS A 120 14.14 11.30 -13.25
C LYS A 120 14.54 11.48 -11.78
N ILE A 121 13.69 11.01 -10.88
CA ILE A 121 13.94 10.99 -9.45
C ILE A 121 14.44 9.59 -9.06
N SER A 122 15.39 9.53 -8.14
CA SER A 122 15.80 8.26 -7.52
C SER A 122 14.72 7.74 -6.59
N TRP A 123 14.18 6.55 -6.88
CA TRP A 123 13.25 5.84 -6.00
C TRP A 123 13.80 5.73 -4.57
N ARG A 124 15.08 5.41 -4.41
CA ARG A 124 15.72 5.26 -3.10
C ARG A 124 15.69 6.55 -2.27
N GLU A 125 15.88 7.71 -2.91
CA GLU A 125 15.87 8.99 -2.18
C GLU A 125 14.44 9.42 -1.84
N TYR A 126 13.49 9.13 -2.73
CA TYR A 126 12.07 9.32 -2.47
C TYR A 126 11.57 8.42 -1.32
N ASP A 127 11.80 7.11 -1.38
CA ASP A 127 11.43 6.16 -0.33
C ASP A 127 12.09 6.54 1.01
N ARG A 128 13.38 6.86 1.02
CA ARG A 128 14.06 7.35 2.23
C ARG A 128 13.39 8.60 2.81
N PHE A 129 12.90 9.52 1.97
CA PHE A 129 12.16 10.70 2.43
C PHE A 129 10.81 10.28 3.04
N MET A 130 10.04 9.44 2.36
CA MET A 130 8.74 8.97 2.83
C MET A 130 8.84 8.20 4.16
N GLN A 131 9.82 7.30 4.29
CA GLN A 131 10.05 6.48 5.48
C GLN A 131 10.31 7.29 6.76
N LYS A 132 10.78 8.55 6.64
CA LYS A 132 10.92 9.45 7.81
C LYS A 132 9.58 9.79 8.43
N TYR A 133 8.54 9.90 7.60
CA TYR A 133 7.20 10.24 8.02
C TYR A 133 6.40 9.00 8.41
N VAL A 134 6.60 7.85 7.74
CA VAL A 134 5.92 6.59 8.10
C VAL A 134 6.12 6.25 9.57
N LYS A 135 7.37 6.29 10.04
CA LYS A 135 7.70 5.96 11.44
C LYS A 135 7.19 7.01 12.42
N GLY A 136 7.39 8.29 12.10
CA GLY A 136 6.92 9.38 12.94
C GLY A 136 5.41 9.34 13.17
N ILE A 137 4.63 9.07 12.13
CA ILE A 137 3.17 8.93 12.20
C ILE A 137 2.76 7.62 12.87
N GLY A 138 3.49 6.52 12.63
CA GLY A 138 3.23 5.23 13.28
C GLY A 138 3.40 5.26 14.81
N ASP A 139 4.33 6.07 15.30
CA ASP A 139 4.57 6.26 16.75
C ASP A 139 3.67 7.35 17.37
N GLU A 140 2.98 8.15 16.55
CA GLU A 140 2.15 9.27 17.01
C GLU A 140 0.80 8.80 17.57
N ARG A 141 0.30 9.54 18.56
CA ARG A 141 -1.06 9.35 19.06
C ARG A 141 -2.05 9.97 18.08
N LEU A 142 -2.74 9.13 17.31
CA LEU A 142 -3.83 9.55 16.42
C LEU A 142 -4.87 10.39 17.16
N THR A 143 -5.12 11.60 16.68
CA THR A 143 -6.10 12.53 17.27
C THR A 143 -7.24 12.87 16.32
N LYS A 144 -7.02 12.76 15.01
CA LYS A 144 -7.99 13.21 14.00
C LYS A 144 -7.99 12.31 12.77
N VAL A 145 -8.60 11.14 12.89
CA VAL A 145 -8.72 10.16 11.79
C VAL A 145 -10.03 10.41 11.01
N PRO A 146 -10.04 10.34 9.66
CA PRO A 146 -11.28 10.46 8.88
C PRO A 146 -12.23 9.29 9.19
N ALA A 147 -13.53 9.57 9.32
CA ALA A 147 -14.52 8.57 9.71
C ALA A 147 -14.87 7.56 8.60
N ASP A 148 -14.63 7.91 7.34
CA ASP A 148 -14.91 7.10 6.15
C ASP A 148 -13.64 6.53 5.50
N LEU A 149 -12.48 6.65 6.16
CA LEU A 149 -11.22 6.06 5.71
C LEU A 149 -11.39 4.54 5.57
N ASP A 150 -10.96 3.96 4.45
CA ASP A 150 -11.00 2.52 4.27
C ASP A 150 -9.99 1.85 5.21
N LEU A 151 -10.48 0.90 6.00
CA LEU A 151 -9.71 0.22 7.02
C LEU A 151 -9.21 -1.16 6.59
N LYS A 152 -9.51 -1.57 5.36
CA LYS A 152 -9.02 -2.81 4.75
C LYS A 152 -7.49 -2.94 4.79
N PRO A 153 -6.68 -1.89 4.54
CA PRO A 153 -5.22 -1.96 4.65
C PRO A 153 -4.75 -2.53 6.01
N TYR A 154 -5.26 -1.96 7.10
CA TYR A 154 -4.85 -2.31 8.46
C TYR A 154 -5.37 -3.68 8.89
N ARG A 155 -6.53 -4.09 8.37
CA ARG A 155 -7.07 -5.44 8.58
C ARG A 155 -6.16 -6.49 7.95
N ASP A 156 -5.71 -6.24 6.72
CA ASP A 156 -4.94 -7.21 5.94
C ASP A 156 -3.45 -7.24 6.38
N TYR A 157 -2.93 -6.16 6.97
CA TYR A 157 -1.62 -6.14 7.67
C TYR A 157 -1.68 -6.62 9.14
N HIS A 158 -2.87 -6.96 9.65
CA HIS A 158 -3.07 -7.41 11.03
C HIS A 158 -2.71 -6.37 12.12
N ASP A 159 -2.79 -5.07 11.81
CA ASP A 159 -2.47 -3.97 12.73
C ASP A 159 -3.64 -3.61 13.64
N TYR A 160 -4.07 -4.57 14.46
CA TYR A 160 -5.29 -4.46 15.25
C TYR A 160 -5.19 -3.43 16.41
N ASP A 161 -3.99 -3.20 16.95
CA ASP A 161 -3.78 -2.19 17.98
C ASP A 161 -3.90 -0.77 17.40
N LEU A 162 -3.34 -0.55 16.21
CA LEU A 162 -3.51 0.69 15.45
C LEU A 162 -4.98 0.94 15.12
N MET A 163 -5.67 -0.08 14.61
CA MET A 163 -7.10 -0.02 14.32
C MET A 163 -7.95 0.31 15.54
N ARG A 164 -7.61 -0.23 16.72
CA ARG A 164 -8.29 0.12 17.97
C ARG A 164 -8.01 1.58 18.38
N GLY A 165 -6.80 2.07 18.12
CA GLY A 165 -6.44 3.47 18.29
C GLY A 165 -7.25 4.39 17.37
N MET A 166 -7.34 4.04 16.08
CA MET A 166 -8.14 4.76 15.10
C MET A 166 -9.61 4.83 15.51
N LEU A 167 -10.23 3.69 15.86
CA LEU A 167 -11.62 3.65 16.31
C LEU A 167 -11.90 4.53 17.53
N LYS A 168 -10.94 4.65 18.46
CA LYS A 168 -11.05 5.57 19.61
C LYS A 168 -10.85 7.03 19.22
N ALA A 169 -10.06 7.30 18.18
CA ALA A 169 -9.78 8.63 17.67
C ALA A 169 -10.87 9.14 16.70
N ILE A 170 -11.74 8.27 16.18
CA ILE A 170 -12.86 8.62 15.28
C ILE A 170 -14.02 9.33 16.03
N ASP A 171 -13.86 9.76 17.28
CA ASP A 171 -14.99 10.17 18.12
C ASP A 171 -15.51 11.61 17.86
N LYS A 172 -16.55 11.73 17.02
CA LYS A 172 -17.85 12.42 17.29
C LYS A 172 -18.77 12.35 16.05
N GLY A 173 -19.69 11.39 16.04
CA GLY A 173 -20.97 11.48 15.33
C GLY A 173 -20.99 11.36 13.80
N GLN A 174 -19.92 10.93 13.14
CA GLN A 174 -19.85 10.81 11.66
C GLN A 174 -19.46 9.40 11.16
N PHE A 175 -19.74 8.33 11.91
CA PHE A 175 -19.67 6.99 11.32
C PHE A 175 -20.79 6.83 10.27
N PRO A 176 -20.50 6.30 9.07
CA PRO A 176 -21.56 5.97 8.13
C PRO A 176 -22.33 4.75 8.65
N ASN A 177 -23.55 4.98 9.15
CA ASN A 177 -24.51 4.00 9.69
C ASN A 177 -24.08 3.21 10.95
N ALA A 178 -24.94 3.21 11.97
CA ALA A 178 -24.76 2.44 13.22
C ALA A 178 -24.65 0.91 13.04
N GLU A 179 -25.18 0.37 11.94
CA GLU A 179 -25.04 -1.06 11.57
C GLU A 179 -23.63 -1.43 11.11
N SER A 180 -22.90 -0.49 10.50
CA SER A 180 -21.51 -0.73 10.07
C SER A 180 -20.59 -0.77 11.28
N ASP A 181 -20.81 0.09 12.27
CA ASP A 181 -20.08 0.15 13.54
C ASP A 181 -20.24 -1.15 14.35
N THR A 182 -21.45 -1.71 14.42
CA THR A 182 -21.69 -2.99 15.09
C THR A 182 -21.07 -4.17 14.36
N LYS A 183 -21.26 -4.28 13.02
CA LYS A 183 -20.61 -5.34 12.22
C LYS A 183 -19.09 -5.28 12.29
N MET A 184 -18.53 -4.08 12.22
CA MET A 184 -17.09 -3.86 12.28
C MET A 184 -16.53 -4.18 13.67
N ARG A 185 -17.21 -3.78 14.76
CA ARG A 185 -16.85 -4.16 16.14
C ARG A 185 -16.92 -5.67 16.36
N ASP A 186 -17.95 -6.32 15.84
CA ASP A 186 -18.11 -7.78 15.93
C ASP A 186 -17.04 -8.50 15.13
N GLU A 187 -16.74 -8.03 13.93
CA GLU A 187 -15.69 -8.57 13.07
C GLU A 187 -14.32 -8.39 13.73
N MET A 188 -14.01 -7.19 14.22
CA MET A 188 -12.81 -6.87 14.99
C MET A 188 -12.67 -7.76 16.24
N THR A 189 -13.77 -8.03 16.94
CA THR A 189 -13.80 -8.91 18.12
C THR A 189 -13.53 -10.37 17.73
N ARG A 190 -14.14 -10.86 16.65
CA ARG A 190 -13.91 -12.21 16.11
C ARG A 190 -12.46 -12.39 15.66
N TYR A 191 -11.90 -11.42 14.95
CA TYR A 191 -10.51 -11.44 14.51
C TYR A 191 -9.53 -11.38 15.68
N THR A 192 -9.75 -10.48 16.65
CA THR A 192 -8.91 -10.39 17.86
C THR A 192 -8.92 -11.72 18.64
N LYS A 193 -10.06 -12.41 18.68
CA LYS A 193 -10.20 -13.72 19.33
C LYS A 193 -9.43 -14.81 18.57
N ALA A 194 -9.63 -14.92 17.26
CA ALA A 194 -8.94 -15.89 16.41
C ALA A 194 -7.42 -15.70 16.46
N PHE A 195 -6.94 -14.44 16.52
CA PHE A 195 -5.52 -14.13 16.64
C PHE A 195 -4.93 -14.51 18.00
N LYS A 196 -5.64 -14.23 19.12
CA LYS A 196 -5.21 -14.71 20.45
C LYS A 196 -5.12 -16.24 20.50
N GLU A 197 -6.00 -16.93 19.79
CA GLU A 197 -5.92 -18.38 19.63
C GLU A 197 -4.71 -18.80 18.80
N GLN A 198 -4.44 -18.12 17.67
CA GLN A 198 -3.30 -18.41 16.81
C GLN A 198 -1.94 -18.11 17.48
N ASP A 199 -1.79 -16.98 18.18
CA ASP A 199 -0.61 -16.63 18.96
C ASP A 199 -0.39 -17.58 20.15
N ARG A 200 -1.48 -18.04 20.78
CA ARG A 200 -1.41 -19.09 21.79
C ARG A 200 -0.98 -20.42 21.17
N MET A 201 -1.48 -20.77 19.99
CA MET A 201 -1.08 -21.99 19.27
C MET A 201 0.37 -21.94 18.82
N THR A 202 0.87 -20.83 18.26
CA THR A 202 2.28 -20.67 17.86
C THR A 202 3.22 -20.70 19.06
N LYS A 203 2.85 -20.07 20.19
CA LYS A 203 3.61 -20.19 21.45
C LYS A 203 3.60 -21.60 22.03
N ASN A 204 2.48 -22.31 21.94
CA ASN A 204 2.39 -23.71 22.35
C ASN A 204 3.20 -24.65 21.42
N LEU A 205 3.23 -24.38 20.12
CA LEU A 205 4.05 -25.10 19.13
C LEU A 205 5.55 -24.81 19.32
N ALA A 206 5.93 -23.57 19.63
CA ALA A 206 7.31 -23.21 19.99
C ALA A 206 7.75 -23.83 21.33
N GLY A 207 6.80 -24.11 22.23
CA GLY A 207 7.03 -24.86 23.47
C GLY A 207 7.00 -26.38 23.30
N ALA A 208 6.43 -26.91 22.22
CA ALA A 208 6.27 -28.34 21.95
C ALA A 208 7.31 -28.88 20.95
N THR A 209 8.58 -28.86 21.39
CA THR A 209 9.75 -29.68 20.98
C THR A 209 10.25 -29.66 19.51
N PRO A 210 11.54 -30.03 19.31
CA PRO A 210 11.77 -31.13 18.38
C PRO A 210 12.48 -32.27 19.10
N LEU A 211 11.71 -33.32 19.41
CA LEU A 211 12.22 -34.66 19.63
C LEU A 211 12.48 -35.31 18.25
N VAL A 212 13.26 -34.63 17.40
CA VAL A 212 13.70 -35.14 16.09
C VAL A 212 15.15 -34.71 15.84
N THR A 213 16.02 -34.95 16.83
CA THR A 213 17.48 -34.78 16.69
C THR A 213 18.23 -36.06 17.03
N LYS A 214 17.67 -37.24 16.70
CA LYS A 214 18.37 -38.53 16.85
C LYS A 214 18.27 -39.51 15.68
N VAL A 215 17.60 -39.19 14.57
CA VAL A 215 17.56 -40.12 13.40
C VAL A 215 18.44 -39.65 12.23
N ALA A 216 18.82 -38.38 12.14
CA ALA A 216 19.69 -37.88 11.07
C ALA A 216 21.18 -38.25 11.23
N ALA A 217 21.61 -38.74 12.40
CA ALA A 217 23.00 -39.15 12.63
C ALA A 217 23.33 -40.59 12.14
N ALA A 218 22.35 -41.33 11.64
CA ALA A 218 22.54 -42.73 11.22
C ALA A 218 22.60 -42.96 9.69
N VAL A 219 22.37 -41.95 8.85
CA VAL A 219 22.28 -42.11 7.39
C VAL A 219 23.48 -41.51 6.63
N GLY A 220 24.37 -40.78 7.30
CA GLY A 220 25.53 -40.10 6.69
C GLY A 220 26.78 -40.97 6.41
N ARG A 221 26.64 -42.31 6.27
CA ARG A 221 27.75 -43.20 5.90
C ARG A 221 27.31 -44.24 4.89
N ASN A 222 27.19 -43.88 3.61
CA ASN A 222 27.60 -44.78 2.53
C ASN A 222 27.54 -44.15 1.12
N LYS A 223 28.68 -44.27 0.42
CA LYS A 223 28.87 -44.25 -1.06
C LYS A 223 28.73 -42.87 -1.73
N LYS A 224 29.76 -42.17 -2.23
CA LYS A 224 30.89 -42.52 -3.14
C LYS A 224 30.45 -43.38 -4.33
N ILE A 225 30.47 -42.78 -5.53
CA ILE A 225 30.74 -43.29 -6.91
C ILE A 225 30.25 -42.15 -7.86
N LEU A 226 31.17 -41.39 -8.50
CA LEU A 226 31.53 -41.43 -9.94
C LEU A 226 30.34 -41.11 -10.89
N VAL A 227 30.41 -40.41 -12.02
CA VAL A 227 31.41 -39.68 -12.85
C VAL A 227 30.61 -39.21 -14.10
N ALA A 228 31.02 -38.09 -14.72
CA ALA A 228 30.79 -37.65 -16.12
C ALA A 228 29.35 -37.65 -16.68
N THR A 229 28.91 -36.66 -17.45
CA THR A 229 29.56 -36.01 -18.61
C THR A 229 28.88 -34.68 -18.85
#